data_AF-A0A5E7ZDK7-F1
#
_entry.id   AF-A0A5E7ZDK7-F1
#
_cell.length_a   1.000
_cell.length_b   1.000
_cell.length_c   1.000
_cell.angle_alpha   90.00
_cell.angle_beta   90.00
_cell.angle_gamma   90.00
#
_symmetry.space_group_name_H-M   'P 1'
#
loop_
_entity.id
_entity.type
_entity.pdbx_description
1 polymer ?
#
loop_
_entity_poly.entity_id
_entity_poly.type
_entity_poly.pdbx_seq_one_letter_code
_entity_poly.pdbx_strand_id
1 'polypeptide(L)'
;MNRILLGAFGALVLATIALFWMQGRAQVEEAAPPPEPGEEVAADSDALPQVDASGMRGPAPPEASELSREQRRFFRYDRNRDLKISRNEMLSTRTAAFRRLDTDGNNLLTFEEWAISTSNRFDGMDADGDDELTQAEFATSRPSPRSTQSCSC
;
A
#
# COMPACT_ATOMS: atom_id res chain seq x y z
N MET A 1 -15.64 64.74 -14.05
CA MET A 1 -14.41 64.84 -14.87
C MET A 1 -13.14 64.43 -14.13
N ASN A 2 -12.84 64.98 -12.95
CA ASN A 2 -11.52 64.83 -12.31
C ASN A 2 -11.12 63.38 -11.95
N ARG A 3 -12.08 62.50 -11.63
CA ARG A 3 -11.80 61.08 -11.33
C ARG A 3 -11.35 60.26 -12.54
N ILE A 4 -11.85 60.60 -13.73
CA ILE A 4 -11.47 59.93 -14.98
C ILE A 4 -10.07 60.40 -15.40
N LEU A 5 -9.78 61.69 -15.23
CA LEU A 5 -8.45 62.25 -15.47
C LEU A 5 -7.39 61.67 -14.51
N LEU A 6 -7.75 61.51 -13.23
CA LEU A 6 -6.85 60.90 -12.24
C LEU A 6 -6.58 59.42 -12.56
N GLY A 7 -7.60 58.68 -12.99
CA GLY A 7 -7.47 57.28 -13.42
C GLY A 7 -6.61 57.13 -14.68
N ALA A 8 -6.81 57.99 -15.68
CA ALA A 8 -6.01 57.99 -16.90
C ALA A 8 -4.53 58.31 -16.62
N PHE A 9 -4.27 59.27 -15.72
CA PHE A 9 -2.91 59.59 -15.28
C PHE A 9 -2.27 58.42 -14.52
N GLY A 10 -3.00 57.78 -13.61
CA GLY A 10 -2.51 56.61 -12.89
C GLY A 10 -2.17 55.43 -13.81
N ALA A 11 -3.00 55.17 -14.83
CA ALA A 11 -2.72 54.13 -15.82
C ALA A 11 -1.47 54.44 -16.65
N LEU A 12 -1.25 55.71 -17.01
CA LEU A 12 -0.03 56.14 -17.72
C LEU A 12 1.22 55.94 -16.86
N VAL A 13 1.16 56.27 -15.57
CA VAL A 13 2.29 56.07 -14.64
C VAL A 13 2.60 54.58 -14.46
N LEU A 14 1.58 53.71 -14.37
CA LEU A 14 1.82 52.27 -14.27
C LEU A 14 2.42 51.70 -15.56
N ALA A 15 1.97 52.19 -16.73
CA ALA A 15 2.52 51.77 -18.02
C ALA A 15 3.99 52.20 -18.18
N THR A 16 4.37 53.41 -17.74
CA THR A 16 5.77 53.87 -17.80
C THR A 16 6.67 53.08 -16.85
N ILE A 17 6.21 52.75 -15.65
CA ILE A 17 6.95 51.90 -14.70
C ILE A 17 7.13 50.48 -15.27
N ALA A 18 6.09 49.91 -15.87
CA ALA A 18 6.16 48.59 -16.49
C ALA A 18 7.17 48.56 -17.65
N LEU A 19 7.13 49.57 -18.52
CA LEU A 19 8.08 49.70 -19.63
C LEU A 19 9.52 49.90 -19.13
N PHE A 20 9.71 50.73 -18.09
CA PHE A 20 11.03 50.92 -17.48
C PHE A 20 11.58 49.62 -16.89
N TRP A 21 10.74 48.84 -16.18
CA TRP A 21 11.16 47.56 -15.62
C TRP A 21 11.50 46.52 -16.70
N MET A 22 10.79 46.55 -17.82
CA MET A 22 11.04 45.66 -18.97
C MET A 22 12.31 46.06 -19.73
N GLN A 23 12.55 47.35 -19.97
CA GLN A 23 13.77 47.83 -20.64
C GLN A 23 15.02 47.71 -19.76
N GLY A 24 14.90 47.87 -18.45
CA GLY A 24 16.02 47.73 -17.51
C GLY A 24 16.61 46.32 -17.49
N ARG A 25 15.80 45.27 -17.67
CA ARG A 25 16.32 43.89 -17.77
C ARG A 25 17.11 43.63 -19.05
N ALA A 26 16.70 44.22 -20.17
CA ALA A 26 17.37 43.99 -21.46
C ALA A 26 18.80 44.56 -21.48
N GLN A 27 19.04 45.71 -20.83
CA GLN A 27 20.36 46.34 -20.76
C GLN A 27 21.36 45.57 -19.88
N VAL A 28 20.89 44.83 -18.86
CA VAL A 28 21.76 43.99 -18.01
C VAL A 28 22.31 42.80 -18.80
N GLU A 29 21.54 42.27 -19.75
CA GLU A 29 21.97 41.17 -20.61
C GLU A 29 22.90 41.67 -21.73
N GLU A 30 22.66 42.87 -22.26
CA GLU A 30 23.46 43.45 -23.35
C GLU A 30 24.83 44.01 -22.90
N ALA A 31 24.91 44.54 -21.67
CA ALA A 31 26.17 45.00 -21.07
C ALA A 31 26.95 43.89 -20.34
N ALA A 32 26.44 42.66 -20.36
CA ALA A 32 27.21 41.52 -19.89
C ALA A 32 28.42 41.36 -20.82
N PRO A 33 29.66 41.34 -20.29
CA PRO A 33 30.80 40.99 -21.11
C PRO A 33 30.52 39.64 -21.76
N PRO A 34 30.83 39.46 -23.06
CA PRO A 34 30.71 38.14 -23.68
C PRO A 34 31.44 37.14 -22.78
N PRO A 35 30.85 35.97 -22.50
CA PRO A 35 31.53 34.98 -21.70
C PRO A 35 32.90 34.78 -22.32
N GLU A 36 33.95 34.88 -21.50
CA GLU A 36 35.28 34.48 -21.96
C GLU A 36 35.13 33.09 -22.56
N PRO A 37 35.79 32.78 -23.69
CA PRO A 37 35.86 31.41 -24.18
C PRO A 37 36.65 30.62 -23.14
N GLY A 38 36.00 30.27 -22.03
CA GLY A 38 36.37 29.13 -21.24
C GLY A 38 36.41 27.99 -22.22
N GLU A 39 37.54 27.28 -22.22
CA GLU A 39 37.74 26.10 -23.05
C GLU A 39 36.43 25.34 -23.13
N GLU A 40 35.84 25.28 -24.33
CA GLU A 40 34.77 24.35 -24.62
C GLU A 40 35.41 22.97 -24.56
N VAL A 41 35.69 22.51 -23.34
CA VAL A 41 35.67 21.09 -23.06
C VAL A 41 34.25 20.73 -23.43
N ALA A 42 34.08 20.04 -24.55
CA ALA A 42 32.88 19.30 -24.84
C ALA A 42 32.73 18.26 -23.72
N ALA A 43 32.32 18.72 -22.55
CA ALA A 43 31.87 17.91 -21.45
C ALA A 43 30.52 17.41 -21.94
N ASP A 44 30.58 16.28 -22.64
CA ASP A 44 29.45 15.46 -22.98
C ASP A 44 28.52 15.44 -21.76
N SER A 45 27.38 16.14 -21.88
CA SER A 45 26.48 16.37 -20.75
C SER A 45 25.88 15.07 -20.21
N ASP A 46 26.02 13.99 -20.98
CA ASP A 46 25.63 12.64 -20.64
C ASP A 46 26.80 11.78 -20.13
N ALA A 47 28.04 12.28 -20.17
CA ALA A 47 29.20 11.60 -19.60
C ALA A 47 29.22 11.79 -18.08
N LEU A 48 28.56 10.86 -17.38
CA LEU A 48 28.70 10.75 -15.94
C LEU A 48 30.18 10.56 -15.57
N PRO A 49 30.71 11.31 -14.57
CA PRO A 49 32.06 11.10 -14.08
C PRO A 49 32.19 9.68 -13.56
N GLN A 50 32.94 8.84 -14.28
CA GLN A 50 33.21 7.47 -13.88
C GLN A 50 34.32 7.50 -12.84
N VAL A 51 33.94 7.33 -11.58
CA VAL A 51 34.88 7.05 -10.50
C VAL A 51 35.04 5.54 -10.42
N ASP A 52 36.28 5.05 -10.50
CA ASP A 52 36.59 3.65 -10.25
C ASP A 52 36.34 3.33 -8.77
N ALA A 53 35.14 2.87 -8.47
CA ALA A 53 34.74 2.43 -7.13
C ALA A 53 35.25 1.03 -6.78
N SER A 54 36.06 0.41 -7.65
CA SER A 54 36.68 -0.90 -7.42
C SER A 54 37.63 -0.82 -6.23
N GLY A 55 37.13 -1.20 -5.06
CA GLY A 55 37.89 -1.19 -3.80
C GLY A 55 37.41 -0.19 -2.76
N MET A 56 36.47 0.70 -3.09
CA MET A 56 35.82 1.56 -2.09
C MET A 56 34.75 0.76 -1.33
N ARG A 57 35.08 0.34 -0.10
CA ARG A 57 34.13 -0.27 0.82
C ARG A 57 33.67 0.79 1.83
N GLY A 58 32.41 1.19 1.71
CA GLY A 58 31.76 2.04 2.71
C GLY A 58 31.68 1.37 4.08
N PRO A 59 31.33 2.11 5.14
CA PRO A 59 31.07 1.52 6.46
C PRO A 59 29.99 0.44 6.35
N ALA A 60 30.05 -0.54 7.26
CA ALA A 60 29.03 -1.58 7.31
C ALA A 60 27.63 -0.93 7.39
N PRO A 61 26.65 -1.39 6.59
CA PRO A 61 25.29 -0.89 6.67
C PRO A 61 24.76 -1.04 8.10
N PRO A 62 23.92 -0.11 8.59
CA PRO A 62 23.27 -0.30 9.87
C PRO A 62 22.44 -1.59 9.86
N GLU A 63 22.48 -2.36 10.94
CA GLU A 63 21.64 -3.53 11.09
C GLU A 63 20.17 -3.10 11.19
N ALA A 64 19.29 -3.71 10.37
CA ALA A 64 17.87 -3.48 10.45
C ALA A 64 17.35 -4.03 11.78
N SER A 65 16.65 -3.20 12.57
CA SER A 65 16.02 -3.66 13.80
C SER A 65 15.01 -4.77 13.49
N GLU A 66 15.17 -5.94 14.10
CA GLU A 66 14.20 -7.02 13.91
C GLU A 66 12.84 -6.62 14.49
N LEU A 67 11.79 -6.73 13.67
CA LEU A 67 10.43 -6.55 14.13
C LEU A 67 10.08 -7.60 15.19
N SER A 68 9.40 -7.19 16.26
CA SER A 68 8.84 -8.11 17.25
C SER A 68 7.82 -9.07 16.61
N ARG A 69 7.48 -10.16 17.30
CA ARG A 69 6.45 -11.11 16.81
C ARG A 69 5.08 -10.43 16.68
N GLU A 70 4.78 -9.52 17.60
CA GLU A 70 3.55 -8.72 17.65
C GLU A 70 3.52 -7.72 16.50
N GLN A 71 4.62 -7.02 16.24
CA GLN A 71 4.74 -6.12 15.09
C GLN A 71 4.56 -6.88 13.77
N ARG A 72 5.16 -8.06 13.62
CA ARG A 72 4.93 -8.92 12.44
C ARG A 72 3.47 -9.34 12.29
N ARG A 73 2.78 -9.63 13.40
CA ARG A 73 1.33 -9.92 13.39
C ARG A 73 0.51 -8.70 13.04
N PHE A 74 0.88 -7.53 13.55
CA PHE A 74 0.22 -6.27 13.28
C PHE A 74 0.26 -5.91 11.79
N PHE A 75 1.46 -5.93 11.20
CA PHE A 75 1.68 -5.66 9.77
C PHE A 75 1.07 -6.70 8.82
N ARG A 76 0.60 -7.84 9.34
CA ARG A 76 -0.20 -8.78 8.54
C ARG A 76 -1.60 -8.23 8.25
N TYR A 77 -2.14 -7.43 9.17
CA TYR A 77 -3.49 -6.89 9.09
C TYR A 77 -3.52 -5.45 8.59
N ASP A 78 -2.56 -4.61 8.96
CA ASP A 78 -2.41 -3.23 8.47
C ASP A 78 -1.98 -3.24 6.98
N ARG A 79 -2.97 -3.19 6.09
CA ARG A 79 -2.75 -3.32 4.64
C ARG A 79 -2.44 -1.98 4.00
N ASN A 80 -3.04 -0.90 4.52
CA ASN A 80 -2.84 0.46 4.03
C ASN A 80 -1.60 1.13 4.65
N ARG A 81 -0.93 0.48 5.61
CA ARG A 81 0.30 0.93 6.28
C ARG A 81 0.09 2.26 7.02
N ASP A 82 -1.08 2.42 7.64
CA ASP A 82 -1.41 3.62 8.42
C ASP A 82 -1.12 3.47 9.93
N LEU A 83 -0.47 2.36 10.32
CA LEU A 83 -0.15 1.99 11.70
C LEU A 83 -1.39 1.86 12.59
N LYS A 84 -2.56 1.58 11.99
CA LYS A 84 -3.79 1.19 12.67
C LYS A 84 -4.34 -0.07 12.00
N ILE A 85 -5.23 -0.76 12.71
CA ILE A 85 -5.98 -1.87 12.13
C ILE A 85 -7.45 -1.52 12.22
N SER A 86 -8.07 -1.29 11.06
CA SER A 86 -9.50 -1.11 10.97
C SER A 86 -10.25 -2.43 11.21
N ARG A 87 -11.55 -2.33 11.53
CA ARG A 87 -12.42 -3.51 11.65
C ARG A 87 -12.41 -4.33 10.35
N ASN A 88 -12.42 -3.67 9.20
CA ASN A 88 -12.44 -4.33 7.90
C ASN A 88 -11.15 -5.11 7.63
N GLU A 89 -10.00 -4.54 8.00
CA GLU A 89 -8.70 -5.21 7.91
C GLU A 89 -8.63 -6.42 8.85
N MET A 90 -9.13 -6.29 10.07
CA MET A 90 -9.21 -7.41 11.02
C MET A 90 -10.09 -8.55 10.48
N LEU A 91 -11.19 -8.22 9.79
CA LEU A 91 -12.12 -9.21 9.24
C LEU A 91 -11.64 -9.85 7.94
N SER A 92 -10.59 -9.32 7.33
CA SER A 92 -10.11 -9.79 6.02
C SER A 92 -9.67 -11.26 5.97
N THR A 93 -9.28 -11.83 7.11
CA THR A 93 -8.95 -13.27 7.24
C THR A 93 -10.19 -14.15 7.25
N ARG A 94 -11.36 -13.61 7.60
CA ARG A 94 -12.62 -14.35 7.63
C ARG A 94 -13.29 -14.45 6.27
N THR A 95 -13.00 -13.53 5.35
CA THR A 95 -13.60 -13.52 4.01
C THR A 95 -13.38 -14.83 3.25
N ALA A 96 -12.18 -15.42 3.36
CA ALA A 96 -11.89 -16.70 2.71
C ALA A 96 -12.68 -17.87 3.31
N ALA A 97 -12.90 -17.88 4.63
CA ALA A 97 -13.71 -18.89 5.29
C ALA A 97 -15.20 -18.72 4.94
N PHE A 98 -15.69 -17.48 4.94
CA PHE A 98 -17.05 -17.17 4.53
C PHE A 98 -17.36 -17.68 3.12
N ARG A 99 -16.50 -17.37 2.14
CA ARG A 99 -16.65 -17.86 0.75
C ARG A 99 -16.54 -19.37 0.57
N ARG A 100 -16.00 -20.09 1.56
CA ARG A 100 -15.98 -21.56 1.53
C ARG A 100 -17.30 -22.16 2.03
N LEU A 101 -18.04 -21.41 2.83
CA LEU A 101 -19.33 -21.84 3.37
C LEU A 101 -20.47 -21.42 2.43
N ASP A 102 -20.40 -20.21 1.88
CA ASP A 102 -21.33 -19.66 0.89
C ASP A 102 -21.17 -20.39 -0.46
N THR A 103 -21.98 -21.43 -0.66
CA THR A 103 -21.86 -22.32 -1.82
C THR A 103 -22.69 -21.79 -3.00
N ASP A 104 -23.77 -21.07 -2.72
CA ASP A 104 -24.62 -20.47 -3.74
C ASP A 104 -24.14 -19.08 -4.24
N GLY A 105 -23.20 -18.46 -3.52
CA GLY A 105 -22.55 -17.20 -3.89
C GLY A 105 -23.41 -15.97 -3.63
N ASN A 106 -24.45 -16.08 -2.79
CA ASN A 106 -25.39 -14.99 -2.54
C ASN A 106 -24.91 -13.99 -1.46
N ASN A 107 -23.73 -14.23 -0.85
CA ASN A 107 -23.15 -13.47 0.27
C ASN A 107 -23.96 -13.50 1.58
N LEU A 108 -24.78 -14.52 1.76
CA LEU A 108 -25.43 -14.91 3.01
C LEU A 108 -25.02 -16.34 3.32
N LEU A 109 -25.17 -16.74 4.58
CA LEU A 109 -25.05 -18.14 4.95
C LEU A 109 -26.41 -18.61 5.44
N THR A 110 -26.94 -19.61 4.77
CA THR A 110 -28.04 -20.42 5.30
C THR A 110 -27.59 -21.17 6.55
N PHE A 111 -28.54 -21.71 7.32
CA PHE A 111 -28.21 -22.46 8.53
C PHE A 111 -27.38 -23.70 8.22
N GLU A 112 -27.72 -24.45 7.17
CA GLU A 112 -26.92 -25.60 6.72
C GLU A 112 -25.50 -25.20 6.31
N GLU A 113 -25.33 -24.13 5.52
CA GLU A 113 -24.01 -23.66 5.09
C GLU A 113 -23.14 -23.20 6.26
N TRP A 114 -23.74 -22.52 7.24
CA TRP A 114 -23.02 -22.11 8.45
C TRP A 114 -22.63 -23.31 9.32
N ALA A 115 -23.51 -24.31 9.41
CA ALA A 115 -23.33 -25.52 10.21
C ALA A 115 -22.66 -26.67 9.43
N ILE A 116 -21.85 -26.38 8.40
CA ILE A 116 -21.29 -27.39 7.49
C ILE A 116 -20.58 -28.56 8.20
N SER A 117 -19.94 -28.31 9.34
CA SER A 117 -19.26 -29.36 10.11
C SER A 117 -20.24 -30.33 10.76
N THR A 118 -21.41 -29.82 11.16
CA THR A 118 -22.46 -30.60 11.79
C THR A 118 -23.26 -31.35 10.74
N SER A 119 -23.62 -30.69 9.63
CA SER A 119 -24.31 -31.36 8.51
C SER A 119 -23.45 -32.49 7.93
N ASN A 120 -22.20 -32.22 7.56
CA ASN A 120 -21.31 -33.28 7.03
C ASN A 120 -21.10 -34.44 8.02
N ARG A 121 -21.18 -34.17 9.33
CA ARG A 121 -21.09 -35.23 10.35
C ARG A 121 -22.40 -36.00 10.44
N PHE A 122 -23.54 -35.34 10.32
CA PHE A 122 -24.85 -35.95 10.23
C PHE A 122 -24.93 -36.87 9.01
N ASP A 123 -24.61 -36.35 7.82
CA ASP A 123 -24.61 -37.09 6.56
C ASP A 123 -23.66 -38.30 6.57
N GLY A 124 -22.58 -38.21 7.38
CA GLY A 124 -21.65 -39.32 7.57
C GLY A 124 -22.15 -40.41 8.52
N MET A 125 -23.20 -40.15 9.30
CA MET A 125 -23.82 -41.09 10.23
C MET A 125 -25.10 -41.70 9.68
N ASP A 126 -25.89 -40.91 8.95
CA ASP A 126 -27.13 -41.31 8.30
C ASP A 126 -26.81 -42.26 7.14
N ALA A 127 -26.96 -43.57 7.38
CA ALA A 127 -26.50 -44.59 6.45
C ALA A 127 -27.54 -44.90 5.38
N ASP A 128 -28.82 -44.67 5.67
CA ASP A 128 -29.93 -44.92 4.75
C ASP A 128 -30.48 -43.65 4.07
N GLY A 129 -30.08 -42.47 4.52
CA GLY A 129 -30.34 -41.18 3.89
C GLY A 129 -31.76 -40.69 4.13
N ASP A 130 -32.34 -40.99 5.29
CA ASP A 130 -33.72 -40.62 5.65
C ASP A 130 -33.85 -39.30 6.42
N ASP A 131 -32.74 -38.57 6.58
CA ASP A 131 -32.63 -37.32 7.35
C ASP A 131 -32.96 -37.50 8.86
N GLU A 132 -32.95 -38.73 9.35
CA GLU A 132 -33.04 -39.08 10.77
C GLU A 132 -31.78 -39.86 11.22
N LEU A 133 -31.57 -39.97 12.53
CA LEU A 133 -30.49 -40.80 13.07
C LEU A 133 -31.06 -41.77 14.08
N THR A 134 -30.93 -43.05 13.77
CA THR A 134 -31.18 -44.09 14.74
C THR A 134 -30.09 -44.10 15.82
N GLN A 135 -30.37 -44.74 16.96
CA GLN A 135 -29.35 -44.94 18.00
C GLN A 135 -28.12 -45.69 17.50
N ALA A 136 -28.30 -46.60 16.53
CA ALA A 136 -27.21 -47.37 15.94
C ALA A 136 -26.29 -46.47 15.10
N GLU A 137 -26.87 -45.60 14.29
CA GLU A 137 -26.13 -44.64 13.45
C GLU A 137 -25.43 -43.58 14.30
N PHE A 138 -26.12 -43.01 15.30
CA PHE A 138 -25.53 -42.03 16.19
C PHE A 138 -24.35 -42.58 17.01
N ALA A 139 -24.33 -43.89 17.30
CA ALA A 139 -23.21 -44.53 18.01
C ALA A 139 -21.89 -44.46 17.22
N THR A 140 -21.95 -44.32 15.89
CA THR A 140 -20.76 -44.15 15.02
C THR A 140 -20.09 -42.79 15.20
N SER A 141 -20.79 -41.82 15.81
CA SER A 141 -20.30 -40.46 16.07
C SER A 141 -19.11 -40.37 17.05
N ARG A 142 -18.77 -41.48 17.71
CA ARG A 142 -17.87 -41.49 18.86
C ARG A 142 -16.49 -40.96 18.46
N PRO A 143 -15.97 -39.92 19.15
CA PRO A 143 -14.65 -39.40 18.82
C PRO A 143 -13.61 -40.50 19.02
N SER A 144 -12.85 -40.82 17.97
CA SER A 144 -11.72 -41.73 18.10
C SER A 144 -10.73 -41.17 19.12
N PRO A 145 -10.20 -41.99 20.04
CA PRO A 145 -9.17 -41.54 20.96
C PRO A 145 -8.01 -40.95 20.16
N ARG A 146 -7.57 -39.74 20.53
CA ARG A 146 -6.40 -39.11 19.92
C ARG A 146 -5.20 -40.01 20.19
N SER A 147 -4.56 -40.53 19.14
CA SER A 147 -3.30 -41.25 19.29
C SER A 147 -2.28 -40.29 19.88
N THR A 148 -1.81 -40.55 21.10
CA THR A 148 -0.66 -39.84 21.65
C THR A 148 0.55 -40.30 20.84
N GLN A 149 1.01 -39.45 19.92
CA GLN A 149 2.31 -39.67 19.29
C GLN A 149 3.34 -39.70 20.43
N SER A 150 3.99 -40.85 20.62
CA SER A 150 5.10 -40.95 21.55
C SER A 150 6.21 -40.05 21.02
N CYS A 151 6.50 -38.96 21.71
CA CYS A 151 7.68 -38.17 21.45
C CYS A 151 8.90 -39.09 21.58
N SER A 152 9.53 -39.47 20.46
CA SER A 152 10.88 -40.03 20.48
C SER A 152 11.84 -38.84 20.54
N CYS A 153 12.37 -38.58 21.73
CA CYS A 153 13.53 -37.72 21.91
C CYS A 153 14.82 -38.54 21.75
#